data_AF-A0A538EA53-F1
#
_entry.id   AF-A0A538EA53-F1
#
_cell.length_a   1.000
_cell.length_b   1.000
_cell.length_c   1.000
_cell.angle_alpha   90.00
_cell.angle_beta   90.00
_cell.angle_gamma   90.00
#
_symmetry.space_group_name_H-M   'P 1'
#
loop_
_entity.id
_entity.type
_entity.pdbx_description
1 polymer ?
#
loop_
_entity_poly.entity_id
_entity_poly.type
_entity_poly.pdbx_seq_one_letter_code
_entity_poly.pdbx_strand_id
1 'polypeptide(L)'
;MRIRLLGTVGALVLLGAGALVAASPAGAATVFNVRTYGAKGDGKAIDSPAINKAIAAAASGAGGGTVLFPAGTYLSRSIHLKSNVTLQLSSGATVRAAASGMDAPEPNAFSQWQDFGHSHFHNALMWGDGVHDVTITGAGTIDGAGLIRDNKVPNGVGDKALSLKLCSNIHVNGVTFTRGGHYQRHQQLERGDRQLGGPQRGRRGGAQERLRPRAYLPQLQHPRARHDDPVDREQRHPVRLGDVR
;
A
#
# COMPACT_ATOMS: atom_id res chain seq x y z
N MET A 1 5.92 10.54 89.23
CA MET A 1 6.11 9.27 88.49
C MET A 1 5.06 9.20 87.39
N ARG A 2 5.49 9.43 86.14
CA ARG A 2 4.96 8.95 84.84
C ARG A 2 3.43 8.97 84.54
N ILE A 3 2.98 9.75 83.52
CA ILE A 3 2.53 9.28 82.16
C ILE A 3 0.98 9.22 82.08
N ARG A 4 0.21 9.62 81.05
CA ARG A 4 0.38 10.29 79.73
C ARG A 4 -1.03 10.74 79.24
N LEU A 5 -1.08 11.83 78.48
CA LEU A 5 -2.20 12.21 77.59
C LEU A 5 -2.44 11.12 76.53
N LEU A 6 -3.71 10.79 76.26
CA LEU A 6 -4.11 9.98 75.11
C LEU A 6 -4.79 10.88 74.07
N GLY A 7 -4.04 11.23 73.02
CA GLY A 7 -4.57 11.88 71.82
C GLY A 7 -5.07 10.81 70.84
N THR A 8 -6.33 10.92 70.42
CA THR A 8 -6.93 10.10 69.37
C THR A 8 -6.57 10.66 68.00
N VAL A 9 -5.85 9.88 67.19
CA VAL A 9 -5.61 10.15 65.77
C VAL A 9 -6.72 9.47 64.96
N GLY A 10 -7.52 10.25 64.24
CA GLY A 10 -8.51 9.72 63.29
C GLY A 10 -7.84 9.24 62.01
N ALA A 11 -8.10 7.99 61.62
CA ALA A 11 -7.62 7.41 60.37
C ALA A 11 -8.55 7.79 59.22
N LEU A 12 -8.02 8.48 58.21
CA LEU A 12 -8.69 8.78 56.94
C LEU A 12 -8.47 7.60 55.99
N VAL A 13 -9.53 6.81 55.74
CA VAL A 13 -9.52 5.72 54.75
C VAL A 13 -9.86 6.31 53.38
N LEU A 14 -8.86 6.39 52.50
CA LEU A 14 -9.06 6.72 51.08
C LEU A 14 -9.53 5.46 50.33
N LEU A 15 -10.83 5.42 50.00
CA LEU A 15 -11.40 4.46 49.06
C LEU A 15 -10.89 4.78 47.65
N GLY A 16 -9.92 4.02 47.17
CA GLY A 16 -9.46 4.08 45.78
C GLY A 16 -10.53 3.50 44.84
N ALA A 17 -11.16 4.35 44.04
CA ALA A 17 -12.02 3.93 42.94
C ALA A 17 -11.15 3.32 41.83
N GLY A 18 -11.05 1.99 41.81
CA GLY A 18 -10.49 1.26 40.68
C GLY A 18 -11.45 1.33 39.50
N ALA A 19 -11.14 2.15 38.50
CA ALA A 19 -11.86 2.14 37.23
C ALA A 19 -11.64 0.78 36.55
N LEU A 20 -12.70 -0.03 36.44
CA LEU A 20 -12.69 -1.18 35.53
C LEU A 20 -12.54 -0.64 34.10
N VAL A 21 -11.36 -0.82 33.52
CA VAL A 21 -11.19 -0.69 32.07
C VAL A 21 -11.92 -1.88 31.46
N ALA A 22 -13.16 -1.66 31.04
CA ALA A 22 -13.88 -2.63 30.22
C ALA A 22 -13.09 -2.81 28.91
N ALA A 23 -12.44 -3.96 28.76
CA ALA A 23 -11.91 -4.37 27.47
C ALA A 23 -13.08 -4.39 26.48
N SER A 24 -13.04 -3.50 25.50
CA SER A 24 -14.01 -3.54 24.41
C SER A 24 -13.91 -4.91 23.76
N PRO A 25 -15.02 -5.66 23.57
CA PRO A 25 -14.94 -6.91 22.86
C PRO A 25 -14.41 -6.58 21.46
N ALA A 26 -13.24 -7.13 21.13
CA ALA A 26 -12.80 -7.17 19.75
C ALA A 26 -13.92 -7.88 18.98
N GLY A 27 -14.73 -7.12 18.25
CA GLY A 27 -15.85 -7.66 17.50
C GLY A 27 -15.34 -8.81 16.64
N ALA A 28 -16.00 -9.97 16.71
CA ALA A 28 -15.63 -11.12 15.92
C ALA A 28 -15.58 -10.68 14.45
N ALA A 29 -14.38 -10.65 13.87
CA ALA A 29 -14.20 -10.13 12.52
C ALA A 29 -15.00 -11.01 11.55
N THR A 30 -15.93 -10.38 10.81
CA THR A 30 -16.75 -11.09 9.83
C THR A 30 -15.86 -11.70 8.75
N VAL A 31 -16.08 -12.97 8.41
CA VAL A 31 -15.28 -13.72 7.44
C VAL A 31 -15.98 -13.81 6.08
N PHE A 32 -15.26 -13.46 5.03
CA PHE A 32 -15.70 -13.41 3.64
C PHE A 32 -14.88 -14.40 2.81
N ASN A 33 -15.35 -15.64 2.67
CA ASN A 33 -14.65 -16.65 1.87
C ASN A 33 -14.79 -16.34 0.37
N VAL A 34 -13.67 -16.19 -0.34
CA VAL A 34 -13.66 -15.85 -1.77
C VAL A 34 -14.45 -16.83 -2.64
N ARG A 35 -14.58 -18.10 -2.22
CA ARG A 35 -15.37 -19.12 -2.94
C ARG A 35 -16.88 -18.84 -2.88
N THR A 36 -17.37 -18.26 -1.78
CA THR A 36 -18.76 -17.81 -1.65
C THR A 36 -19.08 -16.69 -2.65
N TYR A 37 -18.06 -15.94 -3.10
CA TYR A 37 -18.17 -14.89 -4.11
C TYR A 37 -17.89 -15.39 -5.54
N GLY A 38 -17.68 -16.70 -5.71
CA GLY A 38 -17.52 -17.35 -7.03
C GLY A 38 -16.08 -17.62 -7.46
N ALA A 39 -15.08 -17.42 -6.60
CA ALA A 39 -13.70 -17.80 -6.91
C ALA A 39 -13.58 -19.34 -6.99
N LYS A 40 -12.91 -19.85 -8.03
CA LYS A 40 -12.74 -21.30 -8.21
C LYS A 40 -11.50 -21.83 -7.50
N GLY A 41 -10.39 -21.09 -7.53
CA GLY A 41 -9.12 -21.57 -6.98
C GLY A 41 -8.53 -22.76 -7.76
N ASP A 42 -8.87 -22.90 -9.04
CA ASP A 42 -8.47 -24.02 -9.92
C ASP A 42 -7.19 -23.74 -10.75
N GLY A 43 -6.63 -22.55 -10.62
CA GLY A 43 -5.46 -22.07 -11.35
C GLY A 43 -5.71 -21.71 -12.81
N LYS A 44 -6.97 -21.73 -13.27
CA LYS A 44 -7.37 -21.49 -14.67
C LYS A 44 -8.36 -20.34 -14.80
N ALA A 45 -9.39 -20.30 -13.97
CA ALA A 45 -10.37 -19.23 -13.98
C ALA A 45 -9.78 -17.94 -13.41
N ILE A 46 -10.15 -16.81 -14.02
CA ILE A 46 -9.78 -15.48 -13.51
C ILE A 46 -10.68 -15.17 -12.29
N ASP A 47 -10.10 -15.31 -11.11
CA ASP A 47 -10.79 -15.20 -9.81
C ASP A 47 -10.85 -13.76 -9.28
N SER A 48 -10.11 -12.81 -9.87
CA SER A 48 -10.08 -11.41 -9.40
C SER A 48 -11.46 -10.75 -9.26
N PRO A 49 -12.47 -10.98 -10.12
CA PRO A 49 -13.80 -10.39 -9.91
C PRO A 49 -14.48 -10.88 -8.64
N ALA A 50 -14.34 -12.17 -8.31
CA ALA A 50 -14.89 -12.75 -7.09
C ALA A 50 -14.12 -12.26 -5.86
N ILE A 51 -12.80 -12.20 -5.95
CA ILE A 51 -11.92 -11.68 -4.88
C ILE A 51 -12.27 -10.22 -4.57
N ASN A 52 -12.38 -9.36 -5.60
CA ASN A 52 -12.70 -7.94 -5.41
C ASN A 52 -14.11 -7.73 -4.84
N LYS A 53 -15.08 -8.60 -5.20
CA LYS A 53 -16.41 -8.59 -4.55
C LYS A 53 -16.33 -8.95 -3.07
N ALA A 54 -15.53 -9.96 -2.71
CA ALA A 54 -15.34 -10.33 -1.30
C ALA A 54 -14.67 -9.21 -0.50
N ILE A 55 -13.67 -8.53 -1.09
CA ILE A 55 -13.02 -7.37 -0.47
C ILE A 55 -13.99 -6.20 -0.30
N ALA A 56 -14.79 -5.88 -1.31
CA ALA A 56 -15.78 -4.82 -1.21
C ALA A 56 -16.82 -5.11 -0.12
N ALA A 57 -17.29 -6.36 -0.03
CA ALA A 57 -18.20 -6.79 1.02
C ALA A 57 -17.57 -6.69 2.41
N ALA A 58 -16.31 -7.12 2.57
CA ALA A 58 -15.57 -7.02 3.82
C ALA A 58 -15.38 -5.57 4.27
N ALA A 59 -15.02 -4.67 3.33
CA ALA A 59 -14.83 -3.26 3.61
C ALA A 59 -16.14 -2.52 3.96
N SER A 60 -17.28 -3.04 3.52
CA SER A 60 -18.60 -2.43 3.76
C SER A 60 -19.18 -2.77 5.15
N GLY A 61 -18.62 -3.75 5.85
CA GLY A 61 -19.05 -4.13 7.20
C GLY A 61 -18.65 -3.09 8.25
N ALA A 62 -19.46 -2.96 9.32
CA ALA A 62 -19.11 -2.12 10.47
C ALA A 62 -17.83 -2.65 11.14
N GLY A 63 -16.71 -1.96 10.93
CA GLY A 63 -15.39 -2.35 11.45
C GLY A 63 -14.54 -3.21 10.51
N GLY A 64 -14.97 -3.39 9.25
CA GLY A 64 -14.21 -4.16 8.26
C GLY A 64 -14.40 -5.67 8.36
N GLY A 65 -13.47 -6.44 7.82
CA GLY A 65 -13.61 -7.90 7.76
C GLY A 65 -12.40 -8.65 7.24
N THR A 66 -12.45 -9.98 7.37
CA THR A 66 -11.42 -10.90 6.88
C THR A 66 -11.86 -11.57 5.59
N VAL A 67 -11.16 -11.35 4.49
CA VAL A 67 -11.31 -12.10 3.25
C VAL A 67 -10.45 -13.36 3.32
N LEU A 68 -11.11 -14.52 3.36
CA LEU A 68 -10.46 -15.81 3.50
C LEU A 68 -10.21 -16.43 2.12
N PHE A 69 -8.97 -16.86 1.90
CA PHE A 69 -8.56 -17.67 0.76
C PHE A 69 -8.24 -19.09 1.24
N PRO A 70 -9.14 -20.07 1.05
CA PRO A 70 -8.86 -21.48 1.29
C PRO A 70 -7.73 -22.00 0.37
N ALA A 71 -7.20 -23.20 0.65
CA ALA A 71 -6.22 -23.84 -0.25
C ALA A 71 -6.71 -23.91 -1.70
N GLY A 72 -5.83 -23.67 -2.66
CA GLY A 72 -6.16 -23.56 -4.09
C GLY A 72 -5.27 -22.54 -4.80
N THR A 73 -5.31 -22.51 -6.13
CA THR A 73 -4.59 -21.51 -6.94
C THR A 73 -5.59 -20.54 -7.55
N TYR A 74 -5.56 -19.29 -7.10
CA TYR A 74 -6.43 -18.23 -7.57
C TYR A 74 -5.70 -17.43 -8.63
N LEU A 75 -5.97 -17.71 -9.91
CA LEU A 75 -5.40 -16.94 -11.01
C LEU A 75 -6.11 -15.58 -11.05
N SER A 76 -5.35 -14.50 -10.93
CA SER A 76 -5.92 -13.19 -10.62
C SER A 76 -5.31 -12.10 -11.50
N ARG A 77 -6.18 -11.20 -11.97
CA ARG A 77 -5.78 -9.84 -12.39
C ARG A 77 -5.66 -8.95 -11.15
N SER A 78 -5.68 -7.64 -11.32
CA SER A 78 -5.55 -6.67 -10.24
C SER A 78 -6.59 -6.86 -9.14
N ILE A 79 -6.09 -6.94 -7.91
CA ILE A 79 -6.84 -7.01 -6.66
C ILE A 79 -6.77 -5.65 -5.99
N HIS A 80 -7.93 -5.07 -5.70
CA HIS A 80 -8.06 -3.71 -5.17
C HIS A 80 -8.16 -3.76 -3.65
N LEU A 81 -7.10 -3.39 -2.95
CA LEU A 81 -7.14 -3.31 -1.49
C LEU A 81 -8.11 -2.21 -1.04
N LYS A 82 -8.74 -2.41 0.11
CA LYS A 82 -9.66 -1.48 0.76
C LYS A 82 -9.34 -1.39 2.25
N SER A 83 -9.64 -0.24 2.86
CA SER A 83 -9.34 -0.03 4.27
C SER A 83 -10.08 -1.00 5.19
N ASN A 84 -9.49 -1.29 6.36
CA ASN A 84 -10.05 -2.18 7.38
C ASN A 84 -10.24 -3.64 6.91
N VAL A 85 -9.50 -4.08 5.89
CA VAL A 85 -9.59 -5.44 5.34
C VAL A 85 -8.37 -6.27 5.73
N THR A 86 -8.63 -7.49 6.19
CA THR A 86 -7.62 -8.53 6.34
C THR A 86 -7.74 -9.55 5.21
N LEU A 87 -6.69 -9.76 4.41
CA LEU A 87 -6.57 -10.88 3.49
C LEU A 87 -5.87 -12.04 4.22
N GLN A 88 -6.61 -13.13 4.47
CA GLN A 88 -6.09 -14.33 5.15
C GLN A 88 -5.88 -15.44 4.13
N LEU A 89 -4.62 -15.71 3.78
CA LEU A 89 -4.23 -16.77 2.85
C LEU A 89 -3.91 -18.05 3.64
N SER A 90 -4.81 -19.03 3.61
CA SER A 90 -4.59 -20.32 4.26
C SER A 90 -3.38 -21.05 3.69
N SER A 91 -2.84 -22.01 4.43
CA SER A 91 -1.81 -22.91 3.90
C SER A 91 -2.31 -23.60 2.61
N GLY A 92 -1.47 -23.67 1.59
CA GLY A 92 -1.82 -24.18 0.26
C GLY A 92 -2.64 -23.22 -0.61
N ALA A 93 -2.99 -22.02 -0.14
CA ALA A 93 -3.56 -20.97 -0.98
C ALA A 93 -2.45 -20.27 -1.77
N THR A 94 -2.63 -20.12 -3.08
CA THR A 94 -1.73 -19.36 -3.96
C THR A 94 -2.54 -18.32 -4.72
N VAL A 95 -2.26 -17.04 -4.52
CA VAL A 95 -2.79 -15.98 -5.38
C VAL A 95 -1.77 -15.71 -6.49
N ARG A 96 -2.09 -16.10 -7.72
CA ARG A 96 -1.16 -16.07 -8.86
C ARG A 96 -1.54 -14.97 -9.85
N ALA A 97 -0.57 -14.15 -10.24
CA ALA A 97 -0.78 -13.16 -11.30
C ALA A 97 -1.08 -13.81 -12.65
N ALA A 98 -2.16 -13.36 -13.29
CA ALA A 98 -2.43 -13.58 -14.70
C ALA A 98 -1.44 -12.78 -15.56
N ALA A 99 -1.13 -13.28 -16.76
CA ALA A 99 -0.20 -12.61 -17.66
C ALA A 99 -0.77 -11.36 -18.36
N SER A 100 -2.09 -11.17 -18.32
CA SER A 100 -2.76 -10.05 -18.98
C SER A 100 -4.11 -9.70 -18.36
N GLY A 101 -4.60 -8.52 -18.71
CA GLY A 101 -5.85 -7.95 -18.20
C GLY A 101 -5.72 -7.32 -16.82
N MET A 102 -4.51 -6.94 -16.39
CA MET A 102 -4.31 -6.07 -15.24
C MET A 102 -4.95 -4.70 -15.49
N ASP A 103 -5.13 -3.93 -14.42
CA ASP A 103 -5.58 -2.56 -14.57
C ASP A 103 -4.59 -1.74 -15.40
N ALA A 104 -5.13 -0.73 -16.09
CA ALA A 104 -4.31 0.23 -16.81
C ALA A 104 -3.45 1.05 -15.84
N PRO A 105 -2.23 1.45 -16.23
CA PRO A 105 -1.44 2.41 -15.47
C PRO A 105 -2.22 3.72 -15.30
N GLU A 106 -2.21 4.29 -14.10
CA GLU A 106 -2.85 5.57 -13.83
C GLU A 106 -2.05 6.74 -14.44
N PRO A 107 -2.69 7.84 -14.87
CA PRO A 107 -1.95 9.00 -15.38
C PRO A 107 -0.97 9.58 -14.35
N ASN A 108 0.26 9.86 -14.78
CA ASN A 108 1.26 10.51 -13.93
C ASN A 108 2.03 11.59 -14.73
N ALA A 109 1.93 12.84 -14.28
CA ALA A 109 2.56 14.00 -14.91
C ALA A 109 4.09 14.00 -14.83
N PHE A 110 4.67 13.18 -13.94
CA PHE A 110 6.11 13.10 -13.72
C PHE A 110 6.75 11.89 -14.41
N SER A 111 6.00 11.13 -15.22
CA SER A 111 6.48 9.91 -15.90
C SER A 111 7.68 10.15 -16.81
N GLN A 112 7.90 11.37 -17.26
CA GLN A 112 9.07 11.73 -18.08
C GLN A 112 10.39 11.80 -17.28
N TRP A 113 10.32 11.81 -15.94
CA TRP A 113 11.47 11.97 -15.06
C TRP A 113 11.83 10.69 -14.29
N GLN A 114 11.05 9.62 -14.43
CA GLN A 114 11.20 8.36 -13.70
C GLN A 114 10.90 7.18 -14.64
N ASP A 115 11.33 5.97 -14.27
CA ASP A 115 10.93 4.78 -15.01
C ASP A 115 9.43 4.48 -14.84
N PHE A 116 8.91 3.57 -15.67
CA PHE A 116 7.50 3.19 -15.65
C PHE A 116 7.07 2.57 -14.31
N GLY A 117 7.93 1.74 -13.71
CA GLY A 117 7.61 1.01 -12.49
C GLY A 117 7.47 1.89 -11.25
N HIS A 118 8.20 3.02 -11.21
CA HIS A 118 8.10 4.06 -10.19
C HIS A 118 6.98 5.08 -10.47
N SER A 119 6.50 5.14 -11.72
CA SER A 119 5.50 6.11 -12.15
C SER A 119 4.07 5.62 -11.98
N HIS A 120 3.84 4.30 -12.00
CA HIS A 120 2.50 3.71 -11.98
C HIS A 120 2.36 2.64 -10.91
N PHE A 121 1.27 2.69 -10.16
CA PHE A 121 1.03 1.85 -9.00
C PHE A 121 -0.13 0.87 -9.20
N HIS A 122 -1.09 1.16 -10.08
CA HIS A 122 -2.33 0.37 -10.20
C HIS A 122 -2.18 -0.85 -11.11
N ASN A 123 -1.19 -0.88 -12.00
CA ASN A 123 -0.87 -2.03 -12.84
C ASN A 123 -0.10 -3.12 -12.04
N ALA A 124 -0.72 -3.62 -10.97
CA ALA A 124 -0.15 -4.61 -10.07
C ALA A 124 -1.13 -5.76 -9.80
N LEU A 125 -0.61 -6.90 -9.32
CA LEU A 125 -1.44 -8.01 -8.84
C LEU A 125 -2.30 -7.57 -7.65
N MET A 126 -1.71 -6.88 -6.68
CA MET A 126 -2.41 -6.26 -5.56
C MET A 126 -1.98 -4.80 -5.46
N TRP A 127 -2.93 -3.88 -5.38
CA TRP A 127 -2.60 -2.47 -5.13
C TRP A 127 -3.55 -1.80 -4.14
N GLY A 128 -3.00 -0.81 -3.43
CA GLY A 128 -3.73 0.11 -2.59
C GLY A 128 -3.27 1.54 -2.84
N ASP A 129 -4.21 2.47 -2.95
CA ASP A 129 -3.97 3.91 -3.11
C ASP A 129 -4.81 4.64 -2.04
N GLY A 130 -4.14 5.26 -1.06
CA GLY A 130 -4.80 5.96 0.04
C GLY A 130 -5.54 5.07 1.05
N VAL A 131 -5.25 3.76 1.09
CA VAL A 131 -5.92 2.82 2.02
C VAL A 131 -5.18 2.69 3.35
N HIS A 132 -5.91 2.31 4.41
CA HIS A 132 -5.35 2.15 5.75
C HIS A 132 -5.88 0.91 6.47
N ASP A 133 -5.18 0.46 7.50
CA ASP A 133 -5.59 -0.68 8.33
C ASP A 133 -5.81 -1.96 7.50
N VAL A 134 -4.85 -2.26 6.62
CA VAL A 134 -4.87 -3.45 5.77
C VAL A 134 -3.88 -4.48 6.29
N THR A 135 -4.34 -5.72 6.46
CA THR A 135 -3.48 -6.84 6.83
C THR A 135 -3.48 -7.90 5.72
N ILE A 136 -2.31 -8.38 5.32
CA ILE A 136 -2.14 -9.54 4.46
C ILE A 136 -1.42 -10.60 5.29
N THR A 137 -2.06 -11.72 5.56
CA THR A 137 -1.59 -12.69 6.55
C THR A 137 -1.84 -14.14 6.15
N GLY A 138 -1.21 -15.07 6.87
CA GLY A 138 -1.38 -16.51 6.72
C GLY A 138 -0.15 -17.21 6.15
N ALA A 139 -0.29 -18.48 5.78
CA ALA A 139 0.81 -19.33 5.30
C ALA A 139 0.73 -19.61 3.79
N GLY A 140 -0.12 -18.87 3.07
CA GLY A 140 -0.23 -18.99 1.62
C GLY A 140 0.84 -18.20 0.86
N THR A 141 0.76 -18.27 -0.46
CA THR A 141 1.74 -17.70 -1.40
C THR A 141 1.09 -16.62 -2.27
N ILE A 142 1.81 -15.51 -2.46
CA ILE A 142 1.56 -14.52 -3.50
C ILE A 142 2.59 -14.75 -4.60
N ASP A 143 2.12 -15.04 -5.80
CA ASP A 143 2.92 -15.58 -6.88
C ASP A 143 2.80 -14.72 -8.15
N GLY A 144 3.82 -13.93 -8.44
CA GLY A 144 3.82 -13.01 -9.59
C GLY A 144 4.19 -13.68 -10.92
N ALA A 145 3.83 -14.94 -11.14
CA ALA A 145 4.16 -15.71 -12.35
C ALA A 145 3.85 -14.99 -13.68
N GLY A 146 2.74 -14.23 -13.73
CA GLY A 146 2.32 -13.45 -14.89
C GLY A 146 2.81 -12.00 -14.92
N LEU A 147 3.67 -11.59 -13.98
CA LEU A 147 4.19 -10.22 -13.92
C LEU A 147 5.44 -10.06 -14.77
N ILE A 148 5.55 -8.91 -15.43
CA ILE A 148 6.73 -8.54 -16.22
C ILE A 148 7.84 -8.00 -15.32
N ARG A 149 9.09 -8.06 -15.81
CA ARG A 149 10.30 -7.58 -15.14
C ARG A 149 11.04 -6.50 -15.93
N ASP A 150 10.38 -5.94 -16.93
CA ASP A 150 10.95 -4.98 -17.87
C ASP A 150 10.49 -3.56 -17.58
N ASN A 151 11.31 -2.58 -17.97
CA ASN A 151 10.98 -1.15 -17.89
C ASN A 151 9.87 -0.72 -18.85
N LYS A 152 9.59 -1.53 -19.87
CA LYS A 152 8.52 -1.28 -20.85
C LYS A 152 7.37 -2.21 -20.52
N VAL A 153 6.35 -1.68 -19.86
CA VAL A 153 5.17 -2.45 -19.46
C VAL A 153 4.04 -2.19 -20.46
N PRO A 154 3.59 -3.19 -21.23
CA PRO A 154 2.43 -3.04 -22.10
C PRO A 154 1.15 -2.77 -21.30
N ASN A 155 0.18 -2.11 -21.93
CA ASN A 155 -1.12 -1.90 -21.30
C ASN A 155 -1.78 -3.25 -20.94
N GLY A 156 -2.38 -3.34 -19.75
CA GLY A 156 -3.01 -4.55 -19.25
C GLY A 156 -2.03 -5.60 -18.71
N VAL A 157 -0.74 -5.27 -18.56
CA VAL A 157 0.26 -6.14 -17.93
C VAL A 157 0.71 -5.51 -16.61
N GLY A 158 0.88 -6.35 -15.58
CA GLY A 158 1.34 -5.90 -14.27
C GLY A 158 2.82 -6.14 -14.09
N ASP A 159 3.48 -5.27 -13.33
CA ASP A 159 4.92 -5.37 -13.04
C ASP A 159 5.22 -5.53 -11.54
N LYS A 160 4.21 -5.42 -10.68
CA LYS A 160 4.36 -5.49 -9.21
C LYS A 160 3.41 -6.50 -8.59
N ALA A 161 3.92 -7.30 -7.65
CA ALA A 161 3.09 -8.22 -6.88
C ALA A 161 2.23 -7.49 -5.83
N LEU A 162 2.82 -6.48 -5.19
CA LEU A 162 2.14 -5.61 -4.23
C LEU A 162 2.64 -4.17 -4.42
N SER A 163 1.72 -3.25 -4.64
CA SER A 163 1.98 -1.82 -4.86
C SER A 163 1.16 -0.98 -3.88
N LEU A 164 1.83 -0.17 -3.05
CA LEU A 164 1.18 0.63 -2.02
C LEU A 164 1.56 2.11 -2.18
N LYS A 165 0.55 2.94 -2.44
CA LYS A 165 0.67 4.39 -2.61
C LYS A 165 -0.13 5.09 -1.53
N LEU A 166 0.50 6.01 -0.80
CA LEU A 166 -0.16 6.82 0.25
C LEU A 166 -0.92 5.99 1.30
N CYS A 167 -0.45 4.77 1.59
CA CYS A 167 -1.10 3.86 2.52
C CYS A 167 -0.55 4.00 3.95
N SER A 168 -1.37 3.75 4.96
CA SER A 168 -0.97 3.78 6.38
C SER A 168 -1.43 2.52 7.12
N ASN A 169 -0.71 2.15 8.19
CA ASN A 169 -0.98 0.95 8.98
C ASN A 169 -1.20 -0.34 8.14
N ILE A 170 -0.20 -0.70 7.34
CA ILE A 170 -0.22 -1.89 6.49
C ILE A 170 0.65 -2.98 7.12
N HIS A 171 0.08 -4.18 7.27
CA HIS A 171 0.75 -5.34 7.86
C HIS A 171 0.83 -6.47 6.84
N VAL A 172 2.02 -7.07 6.66
CA VAL A 172 2.22 -8.21 5.76
C VAL A 172 3.01 -9.29 6.50
N ASN A 173 2.33 -10.33 6.97
CA ASN A 173 2.85 -11.27 7.97
C ASN A 173 2.66 -12.73 7.52
N GLY A 174 3.70 -13.55 7.58
CA GLY A 174 3.62 -15.01 7.33
C GLY A 174 3.47 -15.45 5.86
N VAL A 175 2.90 -14.62 4.99
CA VAL A 175 2.72 -14.97 3.57
C VAL A 175 4.07 -15.05 2.84
N THR A 176 4.16 -15.93 1.86
CA THR A 176 5.35 -16.06 1.01
C THR A 176 5.16 -15.30 -0.29
N PHE A 177 6.15 -14.51 -0.72
CA PHE A 177 6.18 -13.91 -2.05
C PHE A 177 7.11 -14.70 -2.97
N THR A 178 6.62 -15.07 -4.15
CA THR A 178 7.42 -15.68 -5.21
C THR A 178 7.24 -14.89 -6.51
N ARG A 179 8.31 -14.79 -7.31
CA ARG A 179 8.30 -14.13 -8.64
C ARG A 179 7.67 -12.74 -8.64
N GLY A 180 8.11 -11.85 -7.76
CA GLY A 180 7.44 -10.57 -7.47
C GLY A 180 7.36 -9.51 -8.59
N GLY A 181 7.67 -9.84 -9.85
CA GLY A 181 7.76 -8.89 -10.95
C GLY A 181 9.02 -8.03 -10.90
N HIS A 182 8.91 -6.80 -11.41
CA HIS A 182 9.95 -5.77 -11.47
C HIS A 182 10.36 -5.29 -10.07
N TYR A 183 9.39 -5.09 -9.16
CA TYR A 183 9.65 -4.76 -7.76
C TYR A 183 8.86 -5.67 -6.83
N GLN A 184 9.58 -6.51 -6.06
CA GLN A 184 8.97 -7.52 -5.20
C GLN A 184 8.07 -6.93 -4.09
N ARG A 185 8.39 -5.72 -3.61
CA ARG A 185 7.53 -4.85 -2.78
C ARG A 185 7.89 -3.39 -3.06
N HIS A 186 6.95 -2.59 -3.56
CA HIS A 186 7.15 -1.15 -3.74
C HIS A 186 6.23 -0.37 -2.78
N GLN A 187 6.82 0.32 -1.82
CA GLN A 187 6.12 1.22 -0.90
C GLN A 187 6.71 2.61 -1.08
N GLN A 188 5.94 3.51 -1.71
CA GLN A 188 6.32 4.93 -1.77
C GLN A 188 5.63 5.66 -0.61
N LEU A 189 6.44 6.03 0.39
CA LEU A 189 6.01 6.84 1.53
C LEU A 189 6.20 8.32 1.18
N GLU A 190 5.14 8.99 0.78
CA GLU A 190 5.09 10.45 0.90
C GLU A 190 4.47 10.79 2.25
N ARG A 191 5.28 10.81 3.32
CA ARG A 191 4.84 11.31 4.63
C ARG A 191 5.16 12.79 4.75
N GLY A 192 4.15 13.63 4.56
CA GLY A 192 4.03 14.88 5.30
C GLY A 192 3.22 14.62 6.56
N ASP A 193 3.83 14.11 7.63
CA ASP A 193 3.26 14.23 8.97
C ASP A 193 4.33 14.10 10.05
N ARG A 194 4.61 15.24 10.69
CA ARG A 194 5.36 15.32 11.95
C ARG A 194 4.47 14.77 13.05
N GLN A 195 4.92 13.73 13.74
CA GLN A 195 4.59 13.59 15.16
C GLN A 195 5.84 13.90 15.99
N LEU A 196 5.84 15.10 16.57
CA LEU A 196 6.65 15.46 17.73
C LEU A 196 5.90 14.96 18.97
N GLY A 197 6.54 14.14 19.79
CA GLY A 197 5.96 13.71 21.07
C GLY A 197 6.72 12.59 21.76
N GLY A 198 7.93 12.88 22.26
CA GLY A 198 8.66 12.01 23.19
C GLY A 198 9.02 12.76 24.48
N PRO A 199 9.07 12.11 25.66
CA PRO A 199 9.10 12.79 26.96
C PRO A 199 10.47 13.43 27.26
N GLN A 200 10.43 14.64 27.79
CA GLN A 200 11.58 15.40 28.28
C GLN A 200 12.26 14.70 29.47
N ARG A 201 13.55 14.37 29.35
CA ARG A 201 14.47 14.18 30.49
C ARG A 201 15.69 15.09 30.29
N GLY A 202 15.85 16.02 31.23
CA GLY A 202 16.84 17.08 31.15
C GLY A 202 18.28 16.60 31.36
N ARG A 203 19.22 17.32 30.73
CA ARG A 203 20.60 17.52 31.20
C ARG A 203 21.12 18.86 30.69
N ARG A 204 21.83 19.56 31.58
CA ARG A 204 22.38 20.92 31.42
C ARG A 204 23.57 20.96 30.46
N GLY A 205 23.73 22.10 29.78
CA GLY A 205 25.02 22.73 29.47
C GLY A 205 25.67 22.34 28.13
N GLY A 206 25.84 23.34 27.26
CA GLY A 206 26.71 23.24 26.08
C GLY A 206 26.26 24.20 24.97
N ALA A 207 26.97 25.31 24.82
CA ALA A 207 26.77 26.25 23.73
C ALA A 207 27.03 25.58 22.37
N GLN A 208 26.12 25.74 21.41
CA GLN A 208 26.44 25.54 20.00
C GLN A 208 25.61 26.46 19.10
N GLU A 209 26.39 27.27 18.40
CA GLU A 209 26.16 28.15 17.28
C GLU A 209 24.91 27.86 16.41
N ARG A 210 24.05 28.88 16.27
CA ARG A 210 22.88 28.84 15.40
C ARG A 210 23.31 28.94 13.93
N LEU A 211 23.38 27.81 13.24
CA LEU A 211 23.34 27.81 11.77
C LEU A 211 21.88 27.94 11.33
N ARG A 212 21.54 29.11 10.74
CA ARG A 212 20.23 29.33 10.12
C ARG A 212 20.10 28.46 8.86
N PRO A 213 18.97 27.76 8.63
CA PRO A 213 18.69 27.14 7.34
C PRO A 213 18.53 28.23 6.28
N ARG A 214 19.39 28.19 5.25
CA ARG A 214 19.28 29.00 4.05
C ARG A 214 18.05 28.50 3.28
N ALA A 215 17.01 29.34 3.21
CA ALA A 215 15.83 29.07 2.39
C ALA A 215 16.24 28.93 0.92
N TYR A 216 15.89 27.80 0.31
CA TYR A 216 15.97 27.62 -1.14
C TYR A 216 14.68 28.17 -1.76
N LEU A 217 14.75 29.39 -2.28
CA LEU A 217 13.74 29.99 -3.15
C LEU A 217 14.08 29.61 -4.60
N PRO A 218 13.16 29.03 -5.41
CA PRO A 218 13.37 28.95 -6.84
C PRO A 218 13.15 30.33 -7.45
N GLN A 219 14.22 30.97 -7.92
CA GLN A 219 14.10 32.16 -8.76
C GLN A 219 13.65 31.74 -10.16
N LEU A 220 12.39 32.05 -10.50
CA LEU A 220 11.93 32.18 -11.87
C LEU A 220 12.65 33.36 -12.52
N GLN A 221 13.61 33.07 -13.39
CA GLN A 221 14.15 34.05 -14.33
C GLN A 221 13.97 33.50 -15.75
N HIS A 222 12.97 34.04 -16.45
CA HIS A 222 12.85 33.97 -17.90
C HIS A 222 13.91 34.85 -18.55
N PRO A 223 14.62 34.39 -19.58
CA PRO A 223 15.12 35.26 -20.62
C PRO A 223 14.16 35.26 -21.81
N ARG A 224 13.82 36.47 -22.25
CA ARG A 224 13.01 36.77 -23.42
C ARG A 224 13.60 36.17 -24.70
N ALA A 225 12.68 35.86 -25.61
CA ALA A 225 12.89 35.41 -26.98
C ALA A 225 14.01 36.16 -27.73
N ARG A 226 14.76 35.42 -28.55
CA ARG A 226 15.32 35.95 -29.80
C ARG A 226 14.81 35.10 -30.96
N HIS A 227 14.39 35.86 -31.96
CA HIS A 227 13.84 35.50 -33.25
C HIS A 227 14.95 34.99 -34.20
N ASP A 228 14.52 34.20 -35.20
CA ASP A 228 15.17 33.85 -36.48
C ASP A 228 16.25 32.75 -36.41
N ASP A 229 16.28 31.68 -37.22
CA ASP A 229 15.78 31.47 -38.60
C ASP A 229 15.59 29.94 -38.91
N PRO A 230 15.01 29.57 -40.08
CA PRO A 230 14.36 28.28 -40.36
C PRO A 230 15.27 27.21 -41.02
N VAL A 231 14.64 26.10 -41.43
CA VAL A 231 15.10 24.97 -42.27
C VAL A 231 15.44 23.70 -41.49
N ASP A 232 14.48 22.77 -41.33
CA ASP A 232 14.42 21.65 -42.27
C ASP A 232 13.08 20.90 -42.28
N ARG A 233 12.84 20.24 -43.41
CA ARG A 233 11.55 19.90 -44.01
C ARG A 233 10.78 18.77 -43.33
N GLU A 234 9.48 19.01 -43.28
CA GLU A 234 8.42 18.03 -43.11
C GLU A 234 8.17 17.24 -44.41
N GLN A 235 7.99 15.92 -44.26
CA GLN A 235 7.19 15.00 -45.07
C GLN A 235 7.34 14.97 -46.61
N ARG A 236 7.64 13.77 -47.14
CA ARG A 236 6.72 12.99 -48.01
C ARG A 236 7.39 11.68 -48.49
N HIS A 237 6.78 10.54 -48.13
CA HIS A 237 6.89 9.30 -48.90
C HIS A 237 6.32 9.50 -50.32
N PRO A 238 6.76 8.68 -51.28
CA PRO A 238 5.84 7.63 -51.72
C PRO A 238 6.50 6.26 -51.89
N VAL A 239 5.70 5.24 -51.57
CA VAL A 239 5.84 3.86 -52.05
C VAL A 239 5.54 3.82 -53.56
N ARG A 240 6.35 3.11 -54.34
CA ARG A 240 5.86 2.40 -55.54
C ARG A 240 6.56 1.05 -55.71
N LEU A 241 5.71 0.03 -55.77
CA LEU A 241 5.89 -1.32 -56.29
C LEU A 241 6.18 -1.29 -57.80
N GLY A 242 6.93 -2.27 -58.33
CA GLY A 242 6.87 -2.62 -59.75
C GLY A 242 8.09 -3.39 -60.29
N ASP A 243 7.90 -4.70 -60.48
CA ASP A 243 8.78 -5.62 -61.20
C ASP A 243 9.15 -5.16 -62.62
N VAL A 244 10.41 -5.36 -63.05
CA VAL A 244 10.77 -5.63 -64.45
C VAL A 244 12.06 -6.48 -64.50
N ARG A 245 11.88 -7.76 -64.85
CA ARG A 245 12.82 -8.75 -65.45
C ARG A 245 14.07 -9.19 -64.69
#